data_AF-A0A9P7EFK2-F1
#
_entry.id   AF-A0A9P7EFK2-F1
#
_cell.length_a   1.000
_cell.length_b   1.000
_cell.length_c   1.000
_cell.angle_alpha   90.00
_cell.angle_beta   90.00
_cell.angle_gamma   90.00
#
_symmetry.space_group_name_H-M   'P 1'
#
loop_
_entity.id
_entity.type
_entity.pdbx_description
1 polymer ?
#
loop_
_entity_poly.entity_id
_entity_poly.type
_entity_poly.pdbx_seq_one_letter_code
_entity_poly.pdbx_strand_id
1 'polypeptide(L)'
;MLPCRPSPSKCTFVIRRYISRAASKHHVRMRALVSLYHQCDTFVTPENLSQKIDEAFVPQTNNVNFTSNFDKRSFAELKRLVAEREEEPRHFFGKGVKPPPTGLRAALASSSPNSDQQRTARAMEALVGVSRDGKPLWTAVQENATKIEKQLQEDQRQGV
;
A
#
# COMPACT_ATOMS: atom_id res chain seq x y z
N MET A 1 -47.05 -22.81 -19.75
CA MET A 1 -45.91 -22.97 -18.82
C MET A 1 -44.77 -22.05 -19.26
N LEU A 2 -44.45 -21.03 -18.47
CA LEU A 2 -43.26 -20.17 -18.62
C LEU A 2 -42.75 -19.86 -17.20
N PRO A 3 -41.46 -20.07 -16.88
CA PRO A 3 -40.92 -19.65 -15.59
C PRO A 3 -40.43 -18.20 -15.65
N CYS A 4 -40.85 -17.42 -14.64
CA CYS A 4 -40.39 -16.06 -14.38
C CYS A 4 -38.91 -16.04 -13.96
N ARG A 5 -38.12 -15.12 -14.52
CA ARG A 5 -36.78 -14.73 -14.03
C ARG A 5 -36.90 -13.74 -12.88
N PRO A 6 -36.18 -13.91 -11.75
CA PRO A 6 -35.94 -12.81 -10.81
C PRO A 6 -34.68 -12.02 -11.21
N SER A 7 -34.79 -10.70 -11.16
CA SER A 7 -33.67 -9.75 -11.33
C SER A 7 -32.86 -9.62 -10.03
N PRO A 8 -31.56 -9.25 -10.10
CA PRO A 8 -30.75 -9.04 -8.91
C PRO A 8 -31.00 -7.65 -8.31
N SER A 9 -31.73 -7.63 -7.19
CA SER A 9 -31.88 -6.49 -6.29
C SER A 9 -30.58 -6.19 -5.54
N LYS A 10 -30.19 -4.91 -5.57
CA LYS A 10 -29.05 -4.30 -4.89
C LYS A 10 -28.98 -4.71 -3.41
N CYS A 11 -27.89 -5.37 -3.00
CA CYS A 11 -27.61 -5.64 -1.59
C CYS A 11 -26.52 -4.68 -1.11
N THR A 12 -26.94 -3.58 -0.48
CA THR A 12 -26.04 -2.69 0.27
C THR A 12 -25.55 -3.43 1.52
N PHE A 13 -24.29 -3.86 1.51
CA PHE A 13 -23.63 -4.43 2.68
C PHE A 13 -23.38 -3.34 3.71
N VAL A 14 -24.30 -3.20 4.66
CA VAL A 14 -24.06 -2.46 5.90
C VAL A 14 -23.10 -3.31 6.74
N ILE A 15 -21.82 -2.93 6.78
CA ILE A 15 -20.84 -3.53 7.68
C ILE A 15 -21.18 -3.05 9.10
N ARG A 16 -22.11 -3.77 9.76
CA ARG A 16 -22.31 -3.69 11.21
C ARG A 16 -21.02 -4.17 11.87
N ARG A 17 -20.18 -3.24 12.33
CA ARG A 17 -19.08 -3.55 13.25
C ARG A 17 -19.72 -4.00 14.56
N TYR A 18 -19.91 -5.30 14.71
CA TYR A 18 -20.15 -5.90 16.02
C TYR A 18 -18.89 -5.66 16.84
N ILE A 19 -18.95 -4.71 17.76
CA ILE A 19 -18.00 -4.59 18.86
C ILE A 19 -18.29 -5.79 19.76
N SER A 20 -17.65 -6.91 19.45
CA SER A 20 -17.77 -8.13 20.25
C SER A 20 -17.16 -7.87 21.61
N ARG A 21 -18.00 -7.94 22.65
CA ARG A 21 -17.63 -8.20 24.05
C ARG A 21 -16.36 -9.04 24.09
N ALA A 22 -15.37 -8.61 24.87
CA ALA A 22 -14.12 -9.35 25.06
C ALA A 22 -14.44 -10.81 25.39
N ALA A 23 -14.31 -11.69 24.39
CA ALA A 23 -14.49 -13.11 24.59
C ALA A 23 -13.48 -13.53 25.67
N SER A 24 -13.93 -14.35 26.63
CA SER A 24 -13.07 -14.78 27.72
C SER A 24 -11.74 -15.29 27.15
N LYS A 25 -10.63 -14.95 27.80
CA LYS A 25 -9.27 -15.35 27.38
C LYS A 25 -9.19 -16.85 27.03
N HIS A 26 -9.97 -17.66 27.73
CA HIS A 26 -10.15 -19.08 27.46
C HIS A 26 -10.77 -19.36 26.07
N HIS A 27 -11.88 -18.72 25.72
CA HIS A 27 -12.53 -18.89 24.42
C HIS A 27 -11.62 -18.48 23.25
N VAL A 28 -10.86 -17.39 23.41
CA VAL A 28 -9.86 -16.97 22.40
C VAL A 28 -8.77 -18.01 22.22
N ARG A 29 -8.25 -18.58 23.32
CA ARG A 29 -7.26 -19.66 23.28
C ARG A 29 -7.80 -20.93 22.65
N MET A 30 -9.02 -21.35 23.00
CA MET A 30 -9.64 -22.53 22.41
C MET A 30 -9.84 -22.37 20.91
N ARG A 31 -10.27 -21.19 20.46
CA ARG A 31 -10.41 -20.89 19.03
C ARG A 31 -9.06 -20.95 18.30
N ALA A 32 -8.02 -20.37 18.90
CA ALA A 32 -6.68 -20.40 18.33
C ALA A 32 -6.12 -21.83 18.25
N LEU A 33 -6.34 -22.66 19.28
CA LEU A 33 -5.93 -24.07 19.27
C LEU A 33 -6.64 -24.88 18.18
N VAL A 34 -7.95 -24.69 18.02
CA VAL A 34 -8.71 -25.36 16.95
C VAL A 34 -8.22 -24.89 15.57
N SER A 35 -7.92 -23.61 15.41
CA SER A 35 -7.31 -23.09 14.17
C SER A 35 -5.96 -23.71 13.87
N LEU A 36 -5.08 -23.85 14.88
CA LEU A 36 -3.79 -24.53 14.72
C LEU A 36 -3.96 -26.01 14.36
N TYR A 37 -4.94 -26.69 14.96
CA TYR A 37 -5.26 -28.09 14.64
C TYR A 37 -5.68 -28.26 13.17
N HIS A 38 -6.51 -27.37 12.62
CA HIS A 38 -6.86 -27.45 11.20
C HIS A 38 -5.74 -27.02 10.25
N GLN A 39 -4.71 -26.33 10.75
CA GLN A 39 -3.55 -25.88 9.95
C GLN A 39 -2.38 -26.88 10.00
N CYS A 40 -2.41 -27.86 10.91
CA CYS A 40 -1.26 -28.75 11.13
C CYS A 40 -0.93 -29.60 9.90
N ASP A 41 -1.90 -29.90 9.04
CA ASP A 41 -1.68 -30.66 7.81
C ASP A 41 -0.73 -29.94 6.83
N THR A 42 -0.59 -28.62 6.95
CA THR A 42 0.32 -27.81 6.12
C THR A 42 1.69 -27.61 6.78
N PHE A 43 1.88 -28.07 8.02
CA PHE A 43 3.14 -27.83 8.74
C PHE A 43 4.28 -28.62 8.11
N VAL A 44 5.48 -28.05 8.22
CA VAL A 44 6.70 -28.68 7.71
C VAL A 44 7.13 -29.77 8.68
N THR A 45 7.13 -31.01 8.19
CA THR A 45 7.64 -32.21 8.86
C THR A 45 8.90 -32.68 8.11
N PRO A 46 9.81 -33.43 8.76
CA PRO A 46 11.03 -33.88 8.08
C PRO A 46 10.74 -34.72 6.82
N GLU A 47 9.60 -35.42 6.78
CA GLU A 47 9.17 -36.22 5.63
C GLU A 47 8.70 -35.34 4.45
N ASN A 48 8.11 -34.16 4.70
CA ASN A 48 7.58 -33.28 3.67
C ASN A 48 8.48 -32.07 3.33
N LEU A 49 9.60 -31.90 4.05
CA LEU A 49 10.50 -30.76 3.94
C LEU A 49 11.05 -30.56 2.52
N SER A 50 11.55 -31.62 1.88
CA SER A 50 12.14 -31.52 0.53
C SER A 50 11.13 -30.99 -0.47
N GLN A 51 9.91 -31.54 -0.46
CA GLN A 51 8.84 -31.11 -1.35
C GLN A 51 8.43 -29.66 -1.11
N LYS A 52 8.42 -29.21 0.17
CA LYS A 52 8.10 -27.83 0.54
C LYS A 52 9.17 -26.83 0.11
N ILE A 53 10.44 -27.24 0.10
CA ILE A 53 11.53 -26.44 -0.47
C ILE A 53 11.30 -26.28 -1.97
N ASP A 54 11.08 -27.39 -2.69
CA ASP A 54 10.86 -27.33 -4.13
C ASP A 54 9.64 -26.47 -4.49
N GLU A 55 8.54 -26.61 -3.76
CA GLU A 55 7.34 -25.78 -3.93
C GLU A 55 7.58 -24.28 -3.70
N ALA A 56 8.41 -23.92 -2.71
CA ALA A 56 8.70 -22.53 -2.38
C ALA A 56 9.66 -21.87 -3.37
N PHE A 57 10.61 -22.63 -3.92
CA PHE A 57 11.67 -22.12 -4.79
C PHE A 57 11.39 -22.31 -6.28
N VAL A 58 10.51 -23.24 -6.66
CA VAL A 58 10.05 -23.41 -8.04
C VAL A 58 8.74 -22.61 -8.19
N PRO A 59 8.74 -21.47 -8.91
CA PRO A 59 7.49 -20.74 -9.14
C PRO A 59 6.51 -21.65 -9.86
N GLN A 60 5.42 -22.04 -9.19
CA GLN A 60 4.35 -22.83 -9.78
C GLN A 60 3.76 -22.04 -10.95
N THR A 61 4.08 -22.45 -12.17
CA THR A 61 3.75 -21.79 -13.43
C THR A 61 2.26 -21.88 -13.81
N ASN A 62 1.36 -22.11 -12.86
CA ASN A 62 -0.01 -22.49 -13.16
C ASN A 62 -0.95 -21.34 -13.55
N ASN A 63 -0.53 -20.07 -13.51
CA ASN A 63 -1.27 -18.98 -14.19
C ASN A 63 -0.53 -17.64 -14.18
N VAL A 64 0.68 -17.62 -14.73
CA VAL A 64 1.24 -16.36 -15.18
C VAL A 64 1.53 -16.55 -16.65
N ASN A 65 0.66 -16.00 -17.50
CA ASN A 65 1.04 -15.61 -18.84
C ASN A 65 2.26 -14.71 -18.69
N PHE A 66 3.45 -15.31 -18.64
CA PHE A 66 4.70 -14.65 -18.91
C PHE A 66 4.56 -14.21 -20.36
N THR A 67 4.00 -13.02 -20.56
CA THR A 67 4.17 -12.24 -21.76
C THR A 67 5.67 -11.96 -21.83
N SER A 68 6.42 -12.93 -22.36
CA SER A 68 7.87 -12.97 -22.49
C SER A 68 8.38 -11.98 -23.55
N ASN A 69 7.71 -10.82 -23.64
CA ASN A 69 8.20 -9.65 -24.36
C ASN A 69 9.15 -8.81 -23.49
N PHE A 70 9.38 -9.20 -22.22
CA PHE A 70 10.35 -8.53 -21.36
C PHE A 70 11.81 -8.83 -21.73
N ASP A 71 12.09 -9.94 -22.41
CA ASP A 71 13.47 -10.41 -22.66
C ASP A 71 14.05 -10.05 -24.03
N LYS A 72 13.35 -9.26 -24.86
CA LYS A 72 13.81 -8.92 -26.23
C LYS A 72 13.98 -7.43 -26.49
N ARG A 73 14.23 -6.62 -25.45
CA ARG A 73 14.55 -5.20 -25.67
C ARG A 73 16.02 -5.07 -26.09
N SER A 74 16.25 -4.34 -27.18
CA SER A 74 17.61 -4.03 -27.64
C SER A 74 18.32 -3.15 -26.61
N PHE A 75 19.65 -3.27 -26.50
CA PHE A 75 20.46 -2.42 -25.63
C PHE A 75 20.24 -0.93 -25.90
N ALA A 76 20.06 -0.55 -27.17
CA ALA A 76 19.76 0.83 -27.56
C ALA A 76 18.40 1.31 -27.01
N GLU A 77 17.41 0.42 -26.97
CA GLU A 77 16.07 0.70 -26.43
C GLU A 77 16.13 0.87 -24.90
N LEU A 78 16.90 0.01 -24.22
CA LEU A 78 17.14 0.12 -22.78
C LEU A 78 17.82 1.45 -22.43
N LYS A 79 18.82 1.88 -23.21
CA LYS A 79 19.51 3.15 -23.00
C LYS A 79 18.57 4.34 -23.16
N ARG A 80 17.65 4.29 -24.15
CA ARG A 80 16.61 5.32 -24.35
C ARG A 80 15.66 5.39 -23.15
N LEU A 81 15.20 4.24 -22.65
CA LEU A 81 14.31 4.18 -21.48
C LEU A 81 14.98 4.66 -20.18
N VAL A 82 16.29 4.43 -20.03
CA VAL A 82 17.05 4.95 -18.89
C VAL A 82 17.16 6.47 -18.98
N ALA A 83 17.51 7.02 -20.14
CA ALA A 83 17.58 8.46 -20.34
C ALA A 83 16.23 9.14 -20.09
N GLU A 84 15.13 8.59 -20.62
CA GLU A 84 13.76 9.07 -20.38
C GLU A 84 13.41 9.05 -18.88
N ARG A 85 13.80 7.99 -18.15
CA ARG A 85 13.57 7.91 -16.70
C ARG A 85 14.43 8.89 -15.90
N GLU A 86 15.62 9.23 -16.37
CA GLU A 86 16.50 10.20 -15.71
C GLU A 86 16.00 11.63 -15.88
N GLU A 87 15.32 11.93 -17.00
CA GLU A 87 14.64 13.20 -17.23
C GLU A 87 13.33 13.32 -16.43
N GLU A 88 12.70 12.20 -16.06
CA GLU A 88 11.51 12.22 -15.22
C GLU A 88 11.83 12.64 -13.76
N PRO A 89 11.07 13.56 -13.16
CA PRO A 89 11.21 13.89 -11.76
C PRO A 89 10.96 12.64 -10.90
N ARG A 90 11.98 12.19 -10.17
CA ARG A 90 11.94 10.98 -9.31
C ARG A 90 10.73 10.95 -8.36
N HIS A 91 10.23 12.12 -7.99
CA HIS A 91 9.06 12.27 -7.14
C HIS A 91 8.08 13.23 -7.81
N PHE A 92 6.91 12.70 -8.19
CA PHE A 92 5.82 13.49 -8.71
C PHE A 92 4.91 13.91 -7.55
N PHE A 93 4.87 15.21 -7.26
CA PHE A 93 4.11 15.79 -6.15
C PHE A 93 2.75 16.38 -6.58
N GLY A 94 2.27 16.10 -7.80
CA GLY A 94 1.04 16.68 -8.35
C GLY A 94 -0.17 15.74 -8.41
N LYS A 95 -1.37 16.31 -8.58
CA LYS A 95 -2.63 15.60 -8.95
C LYS A 95 -2.71 15.28 -10.45
N GLY A 96 -1.57 15.07 -11.11
CA GLY A 96 -1.52 14.69 -12.52
C GLY A 96 -1.70 13.18 -12.73
N VAL A 97 -2.12 12.81 -13.94
CA VAL A 97 -2.21 11.42 -14.38
C VAL A 97 -0.82 10.82 -14.33
N LYS A 98 -0.59 9.87 -13.41
CA LYS A 98 0.64 9.07 -13.42
C LYS A 98 0.76 8.38 -14.78
N PRO A 99 1.92 8.41 -15.45
CA PRO A 99 2.12 7.57 -16.62
C PRO A 99 1.85 6.11 -16.22
N PRO A 100 1.16 5.33 -17.07
CA PRO A 100 0.83 3.95 -16.75
C PRO A 100 2.12 3.20 -16.42
N PRO A 101 2.17 2.46 -15.30
CA PRO A 101 3.37 1.76 -14.92
C PRO A 101 3.75 0.79 -16.04
N THR A 102 4.93 0.98 -16.63
CA THR A 102 5.54 -0.04 -17.50
C THR A 102 5.54 -1.35 -16.71
N GLY A 103 5.20 -2.49 -17.31
CA GLY A 103 4.92 -3.72 -16.54
C GLY A 103 6.03 -4.18 -15.58
N LEU A 104 7.30 -3.82 -15.83
CA LEU A 104 8.42 -3.99 -14.88
C LEU A 104 8.25 -3.18 -13.58
N ARG A 105 7.78 -1.95 -13.67
CA ARG A 105 7.55 -1.06 -12.52
C ARG A 105 6.37 -1.55 -11.68
N ALA A 106 5.35 -2.16 -12.29
CA ALA A 106 4.25 -2.79 -11.56
C ALA A 106 4.72 -4.02 -10.75
N ALA A 107 5.56 -4.87 -11.35
CA ALA A 107 6.10 -6.07 -10.69
C ALA A 107 7.12 -5.75 -9.57
N LEU A 108 7.92 -4.69 -9.72
CA LEU A 108 8.85 -4.23 -8.68
C LEU A 108 8.18 -3.36 -7.62
N ALA A 109 7.10 -2.63 -7.96
CA ALA A 109 6.33 -1.87 -6.97
C ALA A 109 5.53 -2.80 -6.03
N SER A 110 5.12 -3.99 -6.50
CA SER A 110 4.42 -4.98 -5.66
C SER A 110 5.30 -5.65 -4.61
N SER A 111 6.63 -5.63 -4.75
CA SER A 111 7.56 -6.20 -3.75
C SER A 111 8.05 -5.18 -2.72
N SER A 112 7.73 -3.90 -2.90
CA SER A 112 8.12 -2.86 -1.95
C SER A 112 7.07 -2.73 -0.84
N PRO A 113 7.43 -2.91 0.45
CA PRO A 113 6.47 -2.87 1.56
C PRO A 113 5.82 -1.50 1.75
N ASN A 114 6.33 -0.46 1.10
CA ASN A 114 5.73 0.87 1.05
C ASN A 114 5.29 1.16 -0.38
N SER A 115 3.98 1.33 -0.59
CA SER A 115 3.46 1.83 -1.86
C SER A 115 4.11 3.17 -2.21
N ASP A 116 4.35 3.44 -3.49
CA ASP A 116 4.91 4.73 -3.93
C ASP A 116 4.10 5.91 -3.39
N GLN A 117 2.78 5.74 -3.25
CA GLN A 117 1.88 6.74 -2.67
C GLN A 117 2.18 7.02 -1.18
N GLN A 118 2.58 6.00 -0.42
CA GLN A 118 2.97 6.15 0.98
C GLN A 118 4.33 6.83 1.12
N ARG A 119 5.30 6.51 0.23
CA ARG A 119 6.58 7.22 0.18
C ARG A 119 6.40 8.71 -0.13
N THR A 120 5.61 9.04 -1.15
CA THR A 120 5.35 10.45 -1.51
C THR A 120 4.61 11.19 -0.41
N ALA A 121 3.67 10.53 0.29
CA ALA A 121 2.96 11.15 1.42
C ALA A 121 3.91 11.48 2.58
N ARG A 122 4.82 10.57 2.94
CA ARG A 122 5.84 10.83 3.99
C ARG A 122 6.82 11.92 3.58
N ALA A 123 7.21 11.95 2.30
CA ALA A 123 8.08 13.01 1.79
C ALA A 123 7.40 14.39 1.86
N MET A 124 6.12 14.50 1.47
CA MET A 124 5.35 15.75 1.61
C MET A 124 5.17 16.17 3.06
N GLU A 125 4.90 15.21 3.94
CA GLU A 125 4.79 15.46 5.37
C GLU A 125 6.10 16.05 5.94
N ALA A 126 7.25 15.49 5.57
CA ALA A 126 8.55 15.95 6.06
C ALA A 126 8.99 17.29 5.45
N LEU A 127 8.77 17.51 4.14
CA LEU A 127 9.22 18.72 3.43
C LEU A 127 8.28 19.92 3.60
N VAL A 128 6.97 19.66 3.58
CA VAL A 128 5.94 20.71 3.53
C VAL A 128 5.19 20.81 4.86
N GLY A 129 5.30 19.81 5.73
CA GLY A 129 4.51 19.75 6.95
C GLY A 129 3.03 19.52 6.67
N VAL A 130 2.70 18.80 5.59
CA VAL A 130 1.30 18.57 5.17
C VAL A 130 1.02 17.07 5.12
N SER A 131 -0.07 16.67 5.76
CA SER A 131 -0.54 15.29 5.78
C SER A 131 -1.11 14.87 4.41
N ARG A 132 -1.34 13.56 4.22
CA ARG A 132 -1.89 13.00 2.98
C ARG A 132 -3.22 13.63 2.55
N ASP A 133 -4.01 14.09 3.52
CA ASP A 133 -5.32 14.72 3.28
C ASP A 133 -5.22 16.19 2.85
N GLY A 134 -3.99 16.71 2.64
CA GLY A 134 -3.75 18.11 2.32
C GLY A 134 -3.91 19.06 3.51
N LYS A 135 -4.06 18.50 4.72
CA LYS A 135 -4.17 19.27 5.96
C LYS A 135 -2.78 19.50 6.55
N PRO A 136 -2.47 20.70 7.07
CA PRO A 136 -1.19 20.96 7.72
C PRO A 136 -1.03 20.07 8.96
N LEU A 137 0.20 19.68 9.25
CA LEU A 137 0.57 19.00 10.49
C LEU A 137 0.45 19.97 11.67
N TRP A 138 0.16 19.41 12.83
CA TRP A 138 0.08 20.17 14.08
C TRP A 138 1.37 20.96 14.37
N THR A 139 2.54 20.42 14.05
CA THR A 139 3.84 21.10 14.22
C THR A 139 3.94 22.36 13.37
N ALA A 140 3.54 22.30 12.09
CA ALA A 140 3.53 23.46 11.20
C ALA A 140 2.53 24.54 11.68
N VAL A 141 1.39 24.13 12.24
CA VAL A 141 0.41 25.07 12.84
C VAL A 141 0.98 25.71 14.11
N GLN A 142 1.60 24.92 14.98
CA GLN A 142 2.19 25.39 16.23
C GLN A 142 3.35 26.38 15.98
N GLU A 143 4.24 26.08 15.03
CA GLU A 143 5.32 27.00 14.63
C GLU A 143 4.78 28.34 14.12
N ASN A 144 3.77 28.32 13.26
CA ASN A 144 3.15 29.56 12.77
C ASN A 144 2.45 30.34 13.89
N ALA A 145 1.76 29.67 14.80
CA ALA A 145 1.15 30.32 15.96
C ALA A 145 2.20 31.05 16.82
N THR A 146 3.33 30.39 17.11
CA THR A 146 4.42 31.01 17.88
C THR A 146 5.08 32.19 17.14
N LYS A 147 5.17 32.13 15.80
CA LYS A 147 5.69 33.24 15.00
C LYS A 147 4.75 34.45 15.06
N ILE A 148 3.45 34.22 14.92
CA ILE A 148 2.42 35.28 15.00
C ILE A 148 2.43 35.92 16.39
N GLU A 149 2.52 35.12 17.45
CA GLU A 149 2.59 35.63 18.83
C GLU A 149 3.82 36.50 19.07
N LYS A 150 5.00 36.07 18.58
CA LYS A 150 6.22 36.89 18.64
C LYS A 150 6.08 38.18 17.84
N GLN A 151 5.46 38.11 16.67
CA GLN A 151 5.23 39.28 15.82
C GLN A 151 4.29 40.28 16.49
N LEU A 152 3.19 39.80 17.12
CA LEU A 152 2.29 40.64 17.90
C LEU A 152 2.95 41.32 19.10
N GLN A 153 3.85 40.61 19.80
CA GLN A 153 4.62 41.20 20.89
C GLN A 153 5.60 42.26 20.39
N GLU A 154 6.25 42.01 19.25
CA GLU A 154 7.17 42.97 18.65
C GLU A 154 6.41 44.21 18.14
N ASP A 155 5.26 44.03 17.48
CA ASP A 155 4.40 45.13 17.03
C ASP A 155 3.89 45.97 18.23
N GLN A 156 3.54 45.33 19.35
CA GLN A 156 3.21 46.03 20.61
C GLN A 156 4.39 46.80 21.20
N ARG A 157 5.63 46.32 21.02
CA ARG A 157 6.84 47.03 21.49
C ARG A 157 7.28 48.13 20.55
N GLN A 158 7.06 47.97 19.24
CA GLN A 158 7.46 48.93 18.21
C GLN A 158 6.50 50.09 18.05
N GLY A 159 5.29 50.00 18.62
CA GLY A 159 4.44 51.16 18.92
C GLY A 159 4.20 52.09 17.73
N VAL A 160 3.26 51.70 16.87
CA VAL A 160 2.37 52.67 16.20
C VAL A 160 1.13 52.84 17.07
#